data_AF-A0A6J4QM14-F1
#
_entry.id   AF-A0A6J4QM14-F1
#
_cell.length_a   1.000
_cell.length_b   1.000
_cell.length_c   1.000
_cell.angle_alpha   90.00
_cell.angle_beta   90.00
_cell.angle_gamma   90.00
#
_symmetry.space_group_name_H-M   'P 1'
#
loop_
_entity.id
_entity.type
_entity.pdbx_description
1 polymer ?
#
loop_
_entity_poly.entity_id
_entity_poly.type
_entity_poly.pdbx_seq_one_letter_code
_entity_poly.pdbx_strand_id
1 'polypeptide(L)'
;MIAAPIGTAAGSPNWGEVRRELDRFGPTGEVPEFRCGTGLWTLELTRRAAEVTAVDASPEVLEIGHDRLERAGHETPVRYVRPTPSRLAPQEGLRRGLFFGFWLSHVPPERFAAF
;
A
#
# COMPACT_ATOMS: atom_id res chain seq x y z
N MET A 1 -12.84 2.99 -1.68
CA MET A 1 -11.51 3.33 -2.20
C MET A 1 -10.96 4.41 -1.30
N ILE A 2 -9.94 4.12 -0.48
CA ILE A 2 -9.22 5.20 0.21
C ILE A 2 -8.21 5.73 -0.82
N ALA A 3 -8.63 6.72 -1.59
CA ALA A 3 -7.70 7.59 -2.31
C ALA A 3 -7.43 8.78 -1.39
N ALA A 4 -6.57 8.59 -0.39
CA ALA A 4 -6.02 9.74 0.32
C ALA A 4 -4.98 10.36 -0.63
N PRO A 5 -5.08 11.64 -1.00
CA PRO A 5 -3.97 12.33 -1.66
C PRO A 5 -2.86 12.46 -0.62
N ILE A 6 -2.01 11.46 -0.54
CA ILE A 6 -0.90 11.47 0.40
C ILE A 6 0.20 12.35 -0.21
N GLY A 7 0.10 13.64 0.08
CA GLY A 7 1.06 14.68 -0.28
C GLY A 7 0.73 15.39 -1.59
N THR A 8 0.01 16.51 -1.51
CA THR A 8 0.29 17.60 -2.45
C THR A 8 1.70 18.12 -2.19
N ALA A 9 2.36 18.60 -3.24
CA ALA A 9 3.62 19.32 -3.18
C ALA A 9 3.72 20.22 -1.92
N ALA A 10 4.83 20.10 -1.19
CA ALA A 10 5.27 20.98 -0.10
C ALA A 10 4.95 20.63 1.38
N GLY A 11 4.44 19.44 1.74
CA GLY A 11 4.29 19.07 3.16
C GLY A 11 4.56 17.60 3.45
N SER A 12 5.36 17.32 4.50
CA SER A 12 5.52 15.95 5.00
C SER A 12 4.16 15.37 5.39
N PRO A 13 3.85 14.10 5.04
CA PRO A 13 2.57 13.47 5.34
C PRO A 13 2.29 13.46 6.83
N ASN A 14 1.05 13.79 7.23
CA ASN A 14 0.59 13.52 8.58
C ASN A 14 0.28 12.03 8.74
N TRP A 15 1.29 11.26 9.12
CA TRP A 15 1.19 9.81 9.35
C TRP A 15 0.08 9.42 10.34
N GLY A 16 -0.22 10.28 11.31
CA GLY A 16 -1.29 10.04 12.28
C GLY A 16 -2.69 10.14 11.66
N GLU A 17 -2.88 11.05 10.71
CA GLU A 17 -4.17 11.20 10.01
C GLU A 17 -4.47 9.99 9.12
N VAL A 18 -3.49 9.51 8.37
CA VAL A 18 -3.67 8.33 7.52
C VAL A 18 -3.96 7.08 8.34
N ARG A 19 -3.31 6.92 9.51
CA ARG A 19 -3.64 5.83 10.45
C ARG A 19 -5.09 5.91 10.95
N ARG A 20 -5.58 7.10 11.31
CA ARG A 20 -6.97 7.30 11.73
C ARG A 20 -7.98 6.96 10.64
N GLU A 21 -7.69 7.32 9.40
CA GLU A 21 -8.59 6.96 8.29
C GLU A 21 -8.55 5.46 7.98
N LEU A 22 -7.39 4.81 8.12
CA LEU A 22 -7.26 3.34 8.07
C LEU A 22 -8.08 2.67 9.19
N ASP A 23 -8.03 3.20 10.42
CA ASP A 23 -8.85 2.73 11.54
C ASP A 23 -10.34 2.88 11.25
N ARG A 24 -10.75 4.05 10.75
CA ARG A 24 -12.15 4.34 10.42
C ARG A 24 -12.69 3.45 9.30
N PHE A 25 -11.87 3.17 8.30
CA PHE A 25 -12.25 2.30 7.20
C PHE A 25 -12.37 0.84 7.62
N GLY A 26 -11.54 0.40 8.57
CA GLY A 26 -11.60 -0.95 9.14
C GLY A 26 -11.47 -2.06 8.09
N PRO A 27 -10.35 -2.14 7.36
CA PRO A 27 -10.19 -3.18 6.33
C PRO A 27 -9.92 -4.54 6.99
N THR A 28 -10.97 -5.30 7.30
CA THR A 28 -10.88 -6.58 8.04
C THR A 28 -10.74 -7.83 7.18
N GLY A 29 -10.94 -7.72 5.87
CA GLY A 29 -10.85 -8.85 4.94
C GLY A 29 -9.48 -8.99 4.29
N GLU A 30 -9.47 -9.56 3.08
CA GLU A 30 -8.29 -9.58 2.20
C GLU A 30 -8.04 -8.19 1.60
N VAL A 31 -6.81 -7.69 1.75
CA VAL A 31 -6.42 -6.36 1.29
C VAL A 31 -5.26 -6.42 0.30
N PRO A 32 -5.47 -6.10 -0.97
CA PRO A 32 -4.37 -5.83 -1.90
C PRO A 32 -3.78 -4.44 -1.67
N GLU A 33 -2.47 -4.38 -1.45
CA GLU A 33 -1.67 -3.16 -1.39
C GLU A 33 -0.78 -3.06 -2.62
N PHE A 34 -1.03 -2.07 -3.48
CA PHE A 34 -0.21 -1.83 -4.66
C PHE A 34 0.87 -0.81 -4.38
N ARG A 35 2.06 -1.05 -4.94
CA ARG A 35 3.28 -0.26 -4.69
C ARG A 35 3.59 -0.21 -3.20
N CYS A 36 3.59 -1.39 -2.56
CA CYS A 36 3.78 -1.52 -1.12
C CYS A 36 5.15 -1.00 -0.64
N GLY A 37 6.11 -0.82 -1.57
CA GLY A 37 7.45 -0.36 -1.27
C GLY A 37 8.10 -1.23 -0.20
N THR A 38 8.71 -0.59 0.80
CA THR A 38 9.39 -1.30 1.91
C THR A 38 8.44 -1.77 3.01
N GLY A 39 7.12 -1.75 2.82
CA GLY A 39 6.16 -2.36 3.75
C GLY A 39 5.81 -1.56 5.00
N LEU A 40 5.95 -0.22 4.97
CA LEU A 40 5.51 0.64 6.09
C LEU A 40 4.00 0.54 6.34
N TRP A 41 3.21 0.62 5.27
CA TRP A 41 1.76 0.51 5.35
C TRP A 41 1.28 -0.93 5.38
N THR A 42 2.01 -1.85 4.77
CA THR A 42 1.77 -3.30 4.92
C THR A 42 1.70 -3.68 6.40
N LEU A 43 2.64 -3.21 7.22
CA LEU A 43 2.62 -3.45 8.67
C LEU A 43 1.42 -2.82 9.39
N GLU A 44 0.90 -1.69 8.91
CA GLU A 44 -0.31 -1.10 9.48
C GLU A 44 -1.56 -1.89 9.06
N LEU A 45 -1.58 -2.39 7.83
CA LEU A 45 -2.66 -3.22 7.30
C LEU A 45 -2.73 -4.56 8.01
N THR A 46 -1.60 -5.20 8.32
CA THR A 46 -1.58 -6.48 9.05
C THR A 46 -2.24 -6.40 10.42
N ARG A 47 -2.34 -5.21 11.04
CA ARG A 47 -3.01 -5.05 12.34
C ARG A 47 -4.53 -5.16 12.27
N ARG A 48 -5.11 -5.10 11.07
CA ARG A 48 -6.55 -4.94 10.85
C ARG A 48 -7.11 -5.96 9.87
N ALA A 49 -6.37 -6.24 8.80
CA ALA A 49 -6.75 -7.17 7.75
C ALA A 49 -6.62 -8.64 8.18
N ALA A 50 -7.43 -9.50 7.59
CA ALA A 50 -7.29 -10.95 7.73
C ALA A 50 -6.15 -11.50 6.86
N GLU A 51 -5.86 -10.84 5.73
CA GLU A 51 -4.74 -11.16 4.84
C GLU A 51 -4.34 -9.91 4.06
N VAL A 52 -3.03 -9.76 3.79
CA VAL A 52 -2.52 -8.69 2.92
C VAL A 52 -1.80 -9.27 1.71
N THR A 53 -2.15 -8.81 0.50
CA THR A 53 -1.35 -9.06 -0.71
C THR A 53 -0.54 -7.81 -1.03
N ALA A 54 0.77 -7.85 -0.75
CA ALA A 54 1.70 -6.74 -0.97
C ALA A 54 2.34 -6.84 -2.36
N VAL A 55 2.09 -5.84 -3.21
CA VAL A 55 2.48 -5.85 -4.63
C VAL A 55 3.49 -4.73 -4.90
N ASP A 56 4.68 -5.07 -5.40
CA ASP A 56 5.65 -4.10 -5.93
C ASP A 56 6.46 -4.68 -7.10
N ALA A 57 6.91 -3.81 -8.00
CA ALA A 57 7.72 -4.20 -9.14
C ALA A 57 9.20 -4.44 -8.77
N SER A 58 9.72 -3.75 -7.73
CA SER A 58 11.10 -3.92 -7.29
C SER A 58 11.23 -5.12 -6.35
N PRO A 59 12.06 -6.13 -6.67
CA PRO A 59 12.32 -7.23 -5.74
C PRO A 59 13.01 -6.75 -4.45
N GLU A 60 13.88 -5.75 -4.54
CA GLU A 60 14.64 -5.24 -3.40
C GLU A 60 13.73 -4.63 -2.33
N VAL A 61 12.68 -3.88 -2.72
CA VAL A 61 11.75 -3.31 -1.75
C VAL A 61 10.85 -4.36 -1.11
N LEU A 62 10.52 -5.44 -1.84
CA LEU A 62 9.76 -6.57 -1.30
C LEU A 62 10.58 -7.32 -0.24
N GLU A 63 11.87 -7.55 -0.48
CA GLU A 63 12.79 -8.15 0.50
C GLU A 63 12.89 -7.29 1.77
N ILE A 64 13.11 -5.97 1.63
CA ILE A 64 13.15 -5.06 2.78
C ILE A 64 11.80 -5.06 3.54
N GLY A 65 10.69 -5.11 2.81
CA GLY A 65 9.34 -5.18 3.39
C GLY A 65 9.11 -6.45 4.19
N HIS A 66 9.49 -7.59 3.63
CA HIS A 66 9.45 -8.88 4.30
C HIS A 66 10.26 -8.84 5.61
N ASP A 67 11.51 -8.43 5.57
CA ASP A 67 12.37 -8.38 6.75
C ASP A 67 11.89 -7.39 7.82
N ARG A 68 11.24 -6.30 7.41
CA ARG A 68 10.60 -5.35 8.34
C ARG A 68 9.45 -6.03 9.06
N LEU A 69 8.65 -6.79 8.34
CA LEU A 69 7.47 -7.46 8.86
C LEU A 69 7.85 -8.59 9.83
N GLU A 70 8.83 -9.42 9.46
CA GLU A 70 9.37 -10.49 10.32
C GLU A 70 9.90 -9.90 11.64
N ARG A 71 10.67 -8.81 11.58
CA ARG A 71 11.19 -8.13 12.78
C ARG A 71 10.09 -7.52 13.66
N ALA A 72 8.95 -7.17 13.07
CA ALA A 72 7.81 -6.63 13.80
C ALA A 72 6.91 -7.73 14.40
N GLY A 73 7.15 -9.01 14.06
CA GLY A 73 6.39 -10.14 14.57
C GLY A 73 4.92 -10.10 14.16
N HIS A 74 4.61 -9.82 12.90
CA HIS A 74 3.22 -9.85 12.44
C HIS A 74 2.67 -11.29 12.46
N GLU A 75 1.38 -11.44 12.77
CA GLU A 75 0.68 -12.74 12.76
C GLU A 75 -0.17 -12.91 11.50
N THR A 76 -0.65 -11.80 10.94
CA THR A 76 -1.51 -11.79 9.75
C THR A 76 -0.76 -12.27 8.52
N PRO A 77 -1.30 -13.21 7.74
CA PRO A 77 -0.67 -13.67 6.50
C PRO A 77 -0.39 -12.52 5.52
N VAL A 78 0.83 -12.50 4.96
CA VAL A 78 1.23 -11.54 3.93
C VAL A 78 1.79 -12.26 2.71
N ARG A 79 1.19 -11.99 1.55
CA ARG A 79 1.62 -12.52 0.26
C ARG A 79 2.32 -11.44 -0.55
N TYR A 80 3.60 -11.61 -0.82
CA TYR A 80 4.36 -10.73 -1.69
C TYR A 80 4.20 -11.13 -3.17
N VAL A 81 3.91 -10.15 -4.03
CA VAL A 81 3.70 -10.36 -5.46
C VAL A 81 4.53 -9.37 -6.26
N ARG A 82 5.42 -9.89 -7.11
CA ARG A 82 6.06 -9.10 -8.17
C ARG A 82 5.23 -9.19 -9.45
N PRO A 83 4.52 -8.13 -9.88
CA PRO A 83 3.74 -8.19 -11.10
C PRO A 83 4.68 -8.17 -12.31
N THR A 84 4.42 -9.03 -13.27
CA THR A 84 4.92 -8.84 -14.65
C THR A 84 4.17 -7.66 -15.26
N PRO A 85 4.80 -6.77 -16.05
CA PRO A 85 4.14 -5.57 -16.59
C PRO A 85 2.81 -5.83 -17.30
N SER A 86 2.66 -6.99 -17.96
CA SER A 86 1.42 -7.42 -18.63
C SER A 86 0.30 -7.89 -17.69
N ARG A 87 0.58 -8.12 -16.41
CA ARG A 87 -0.38 -8.55 -15.37
C ARG A 87 -0.86 -7.41 -14.47
N LEU A 88 -0.44 -6.17 -14.73
CA LEU A 88 -0.95 -4.97 -14.04
C LEU A 88 -2.37 -4.58 -14.47
N ALA A 89 -2.97 -5.26 -15.46
CA ALA A 89 -4.37 -5.05 -15.81
C ALA A 89 -5.28 -5.44 -14.63
N PRO A 90 -6.30 -4.64 -14.29
CA PRO A 90 -7.31 -5.02 -13.30
C PRO A 90 -7.90 -6.38 -13.71
N GLN A 91 -7.63 -7.41 -12.91
CA GLN A 91 -8.38 -8.66 -13.03
C GLN A 91 -9.84 -8.32 -12.71
N GLU A 92 -10.77 -8.65 -13.61
CA GLU A 92 -12.18 -8.41 -13.35
C GLU A 92 -12.57 -8.99 -11.99
N GLY A 93 -13.09 -8.15 -11.10
CA GLY A 93 -13.51 -8.58 -9.76
C GLY A 93 -12.81 -7.95 -8.55
N LEU A 94 -11.94 -6.94 -8.71
CA LEU A 94 -11.43 -6.15 -7.58
C LEU A 94 -12.55 -5.32 -6.90
N ARG A 95 -13.41 -5.99 -6.13
CA ARG A 95 -14.48 -5.42 -5.30
C ARG A 95 -14.07 -5.20 -3.84
N ARG A 96 -12.79 -5.40 -3.51
CA ARG A 96 -12.23 -5.30 -2.16
C ARG A 96 -11.17 -4.20 -2.16
N GLY A 97 -11.15 -3.38 -1.11
CA GLY A 97 -10.48 -2.06 -1.09
C GLY A 97 -9.03 -2.08 -1.57
N LEU A 98 -8.64 -1.04 -2.34
CA LEU A 98 -7.27 -0.80 -2.75
C LEU A 98 -6.65 0.28 -1.85
N PHE A 99 -5.40 0.08 -1.43
CA PHE A 99 -4.59 1.08 -0.74
C PHE A 99 -3.40 1.49 -1.62
N PHE A 100 -3.22 2.81 -1.77
CA PHE A 100 -2.07 3.40 -2.48
C PHE A 100 -1.35 4.38 -1.56
N GLY A 101 -0.26 3.94 -0.96
CA GLY A 101 0.65 4.81 -0.21
C GLY A 101 1.66 5.46 -1.16
N PHE A 102 1.79 6.80 -1.15
CA PHE A 102 2.94 7.49 -1.77
C PHE A 102 3.14 7.31 -3.27
N TRP A 103 2.12 6.86 -4.01
CA TRP A 103 2.21 6.63 -5.45
C TRP A 103 2.75 7.86 -6.20
N LEU A 104 2.26 9.07 -5.92
CA LEU A 104 2.67 10.28 -6.63
C LEU A 104 3.83 11.04 -5.99
N SER A 105 4.43 10.53 -4.91
CA SER A 105 5.49 11.23 -4.16
C SER A 105 6.75 11.55 -4.98
N HIS A 106 6.96 10.81 -6.07
CA HIS A 106 8.06 11.00 -7.01
C HIS A 106 7.63 11.67 -8.32
N VAL A 107 6.34 11.96 -8.47
CA VAL A 107 5.80 12.65 -9.65
C VAL A 107 5.91 14.15 -9.37
N PRO A 108 6.55 14.93 -10.27
CA PRO A 108 6.58 16.36 -10.14
C PRO A 108 5.16 16.94 -10.07
N PRO A 109 4.88 17.90 -9.17
CA PRO A 109 3.53 18.47 -8.97
C PRO A 109 2.89 18.98 -10.25
N GLU A 110 3.69 19.50 -11.18
CA GLU A 110 3.26 20.06 -12.46
C GLU A 110 2.61 18.99 -13.35
N ARG A 111 2.88 17.72 -13.08
CA ARG A 111 2.32 16.57 -13.82
C ARG A 111 1.04 16.02 -13.20
N PHE A 112 0.60 16.54 -12.05
CA PHE A 112 -0.61 16.04 -11.38
C PHE A 112 -1.88 16.36 -12.18
N ALA A 113 -1.92 17.49 -12.89
CA ALA A 113 -3.07 17.90 -13.70
C ALA A 113 -3.39 16.97 -14.89
N ALA A 114 -2.51 16.00 -15.18
CA ALA A 114 -2.66 15.05 -16.28
C ALA A 114 -3.28 13.70 -15.86
N PHE A 115 -3.61 13.52 -14.58
CA PHE A 115 -4.25 12.33 -14.01
C PHE A 115 -5.67 12.64 -13.53
#